data_AF-H8YUY2-F1
#
_entry.id   AF-H8YUY2-F1
#
_cell.length_a   1.000
_cell.length_b   1.000
_cell.length_c   1.000
_cell.angle_alpha   90.00
_cell.angle_beta   90.00
_cell.angle_gamma   90.00
#
_symmetry.space_group_name_H-M   'P 1'
#
loop_
_entity.id
_entity.type
_entity.pdbx_description
1 polymer ?
#
loop_
_entity_poly.entity_id
_entity_poly.type
_entity_poly.pdbx_seq_one_letter_code
_entity_poly.pdbx_strand_id
1 'polypeptide(L)'
;MAFISTGYDPKKPMENRISDLGPKSYEDFYPPVIAKNKGKWSHHEILEPGVLVHVADSGDEIYTVRVGGCRLMSTSHINEICDIADKHCDGHLRFTTRNNIEFMVDSKDKVEPLKNDLASRKFPGGSFKFPIGGTGAGITNIVHTQG
;
A
#
# COMPACT_ATOMS: atom_id res chain seq x y z
N MET A 1 11.07 2.91 -32.54
CA MET A 1 9.96 2.18 -31.88
C MET A 1 8.91 1.85 -32.92
N ALA A 2 8.34 0.65 -32.89
CA ALA A 2 7.22 0.28 -33.74
C ALA A 2 5.89 0.69 -33.09
N PHE A 3 4.86 0.94 -33.89
CA PHE A 3 3.51 1.12 -33.38
C PHE A 3 2.92 -0.24 -33.02
N ILE A 4 2.47 -0.40 -31.78
CA ILE A 4 1.79 -1.60 -31.28
C ILE A 4 0.36 -1.21 -30.92
N SER A 5 -0.62 -1.71 -31.68
CA SER A 5 -2.04 -1.40 -31.47
C SER A 5 -2.58 -2.08 -30.22
N THR A 6 -3.47 -1.40 -29.50
CA THR A 6 -4.25 -1.96 -28.38
C THR A 6 -5.55 -2.62 -28.84
N GLY A 7 -5.87 -2.58 -30.15
CA GLY A 7 -7.16 -2.98 -30.71
C GLY A 7 -8.13 -1.82 -30.98
N TYR A 8 -7.77 -0.59 -30.59
CA TYR A 8 -8.51 0.64 -30.93
C TYR A 8 -8.43 0.97 -32.43
N ASP A 9 -9.56 1.34 -33.05
CA ASP A 9 -9.64 1.82 -34.43
C ASP A 9 -9.87 3.35 -34.48
N PRO A 10 -8.89 4.16 -34.93
CA PRO A 10 -9.06 5.60 -35.06
C PRO A 10 -10.08 6.04 -36.12
N LYS A 11 -10.44 5.18 -37.07
CA LYS A 11 -11.50 5.46 -38.07
C LYS A 11 -12.90 5.20 -37.51
N LYS A 12 -13.00 4.39 -36.45
CA LYS A 12 -14.25 4.03 -35.79
C LYS A 12 -14.13 4.20 -34.28
N PRO A 13 -13.95 5.44 -33.80
CA PRO A 13 -13.58 5.69 -32.40
C PRO A 13 -14.67 5.32 -31.38
N MET A 14 -15.87 4.97 -31.82
CA MET A 14 -16.99 4.54 -30.97
C MET A 14 -17.18 3.03 -30.94
N GLU A 15 -16.57 2.28 -31.86
CA GLU A 15 -16.65 0.81 -31.88
C GLU A 15 -15.85 0.25 -30.68
N ASN A 16 -16.46 -0.68 -29.93
CA ASN A 16 -15.86 -1.31 -28.73
C ASN A 16 -15.43 -0.36 -27.61
N ARG A 17 -15.94 0.88 -27.57
CA ARG A 17 -15.69 1.82 -26.48
C ARG A 17 -16.45 1.39 -25.23
N ILE A 18 -15.73 1.19 -24.14
CA ILE A 18 -16.28 0.98 -22.80
C ILE A 18 -16.17 2.30 -22.03
N SER A 19 -17.28 2.80 -21.48
CA SER A 19 -17.34 4.06 -20.71
C SER A 19 -18.18 3.89 -19.43
N ASP A 20 -18.10 4.90 -18.55
CA ASP A 20 -18.97 5.04 -17.36
C ASP A 20 -18.89 3.89 -16.33
N LEU A 21 -17.77 3.15 -16.30
CA LEU A 21 -17.56 2.04 -15.36
C LEU A 21 -17.22 2.45 -13.92
N GLY A 22 -16.66 3.65 -13.73
CA GLY A 22 -16.13 4.06 -12.42
C GLY A 22 -14.90 3.24 -11.97
N PRO A 23 -14.54 3.30 -10.68
CA PRO A 23 -13.43 2.52 -10.11
C PRO A 23 -13.83 1.06 -9.86
N LYS A 24 -12.83 0.19 -9.68
CA LYS A 24 -13.03 -1.13 -9.07
C LYS A 24 -13.53 -0.98 -7.64
N SER A 25 -14.28 -1.97 -7.16
CA SER A 25 -14.67 -2.01 -5.74
C SER A 25 -13.42 -2.18 -4.90
N TYR A 26 -13.31 -1.42 -3.80
CA TYR A 26 -12.20 -1.60 -2.86
C TYR A 26 -12.25 -2.98 -2.17
N GLU A 27 -13.42 -3.63 -2.17
CA GLU A 27 -13.62 -4.96 -1.58
C GLU A 27 -12.86 -6.05 -2.33
N ASP A 28 -12.56 -5.82 -3.62
CA ASP A 28 -11.76 -6.73 -4.45
C ASP A 28 -10.29 -6.83 -3.97
N PHE A 29 -9.84 -5.91 -3.11
CA PHE A 29 -8.43 -5.77 -2.74
C PHE A 29 -8.16 -5.90 -1.24
N TYR A 30 -9.19 -6.19 -0.43
CA TYR A 30 -9.00 -6.32 1.00
C TYR A 30 -8.14 -7.54 1.38
N PRO A 31 -7.18 -7.38 2.32
CA PRO A 31 -6.65 -8.53 3.04
C PRO A 31 -7.80 -9.32 3.68
N PRO A 32 -7.75 -10.66 3.75
CA PRO A 32 -8.83 -11.47 4.31
C PRO A 32 -9.27 -11.04 5.72
N VAL A 33 -8.32 -10.67 6.59
CA VAL A 33 -8.61 -10.19 7.96
C VAL A 33 -9.38 -8.87 7.96
N ILE A 34 -9.10 -7.97 7.01
CA ILE A 34 -9.86 -6.71 6.85
C ILE A 34 -11.27 -7.01 6.35
N ALA A 35 -11.42 -7.85 5.32
CA ALA A 35 -12.72 -8.20 4.76
C ALA A 35 -13.63 -8.85 5.81
N LYS A 36 -13.09 -9.81 6.60
CA LYS A 36 -13.81 -10.51 7.66
C LYS A 36 -14.30 -9.59 8.78
N ASN A 37 -13.46 -8.62 9.18
CA ASN A 37 -13.69 -7.79 10.36
C ASN A 37 -14.12 -6.36 10.05
N LYS A 38 -14.45 -6.05 8.78
CA LYS A 38 -14.92 -4.73 8.35
C LYS A 38 -16.10 -4.26 9.21
N GLY A 39 -15.92 -3.14 9.90
CA GLY A 39 -16.93 -2.54 10.77
C GLY A 39 -17.06 -3.15 12.17
N LYS A 40 -16.18 -4.10 12.53
CA LYS A 40 -16.18 -4.83 13.82
C LYS A 40 -14.83 -4.70 14.53
N TRP A 41 -14.34 -3.47 14.61
CA TRP A 41 -13.06 -3.15 15.25
C TRP A 41 -13.29 -2.64 16.66
N SER A 42 -12.62 -3.25 17.62
CA SER A 42 -12.73 -2.91 19.04
C SER A 42 -11.87 -1.68 19.36
N HIS A 43 -10.58 -1.76 19.06
CA HIS A 43 -9.62 -0.70 19.36
C HIS A 43 -8.38 -0.80 18.45
N HIS A 44 -7.50 0.18 18.57
CA HIS A 44 -6.21 0.18 17.93
C HIS A 44 -5.14 0.66 18.91
N GLU A 45 -3.90 0.25 18.69
CA GLU A 45 -2.74 0.71 19.43
C GLU A 45 -1.60 1.08 18.48
N ILE A 46 -0.79 2.05 18.91
CA ILE A 46 0.48 2.37 18.27
C ILE A 46 1.56 1.65 19.07
N LEU A 47 2.12 0.58 18.50
CA LEU A 47 3.10 -0.25 19.19
C LEU A 47 4.47 0.43 19.22
N GLU A 48 4.83 1.10 18.13
CA GLU A 48 6.06 1.86 17.96
C GLU A 48 5.90 2.83 16.76
N PRO A 49 6.82 3.78 16.53
CA PRO A 49 6.74 4.68 15.38
C PRO A 49 6.66 3.91 14.06
N GLY A 50 5.57 4.09 13.32
CA GLY A 50 5.28 3.40 12.07
C GLY A 50 4.56 2.06 12.19
N VAL A 51 4.30 1.53 13.39
CA VAL A 51 3.63 0.24 13.58
C VAL A 51 2.35 0.38 14.39
N LEU A 52 1.26 -0.14 13.84
CA LEU A 52 -0.07 -0.14 14.42
C LEU A 52 -0.56 -1.57 14.58
N VAL A 53 -1.42 -1.82 15.56
CA VAL A 53 -2.28 -3.00 15.59
C VAL A 53 -3.73 -2.54 15.69
N HIS A 54 -4.63 -3.19 14.95
CA HIS A 54 -6.07 -3.10 15.16
C HIS A 54 -6.56 -4.46 15.64
N VAL A 55 -7.40 -4.43 16.68
CA VAL A 55 -7.99 -5.63 17.28
C VAL A 55 -9.49 -5.61 16.98
N ALA A 56 -9.99 -6.69 16.37
CA ALA A 56 -11.41 -6.87 16.08
C ALA A 56 -12.18 -7.30 17.34
N ASP A 57 -13.50 -7.16 17.32
CA ASP A 57 -14.37 -7.66 18.41
C ASP A 57 -14.26 -9.18 18.60
N SER A 58 -13.84 -9.89 17.54
CA SER A 58 -13.54 -11.33 17.55
C SER A 58 -12.23 -11.69 18.26
N GLY A 59 -11.36 -10.70 18.51
CA GLY A 59 -9.98 -10.89 18.92
C GLY A 59 -8.99 -11.08 17.76
N ASP A 60 -9.45 -11.09 16.50
CA ASP A 60 -8.53 -11.08 15.35
C ASP A 60 -7.70 -9.80 15.36
N GLU A 61 -6.42 -9.91 15.04
CA GLU A 61 -5.50 -8.77 14.98
C GLU A 61 -5.02 -8.53 13.55
N ILE A 62 -4.76 -7.27 13.21
CA ILE A 62 -4.00 -6.93 12.01
C ILE A 62 -2.97 -5.86 12.34
N TYR A 63 -1.73 -6.14 11.96
CA TYR A 63 -0.58 -5.30 12.18
C TYR A 63 -0.27 -4.52 10.92
N THR A 64 -0.13 -3.21 11.03
CA THR A 64 0.19 -2.33 9.90
C THR A 64 1.55 -1.71 10.09
N VAL A 65 2.44 -1.86 9.11
CA VAL A 65 3.71 -1.15 9.02
C VAL A 65 3.59 -0.04 7.98
N ARG A 66 3.63 1.21 8.44
CA ARG A 66 3.56 2.42 7.62
C ARG A 66 4.96 2.89 7.26
N VAL A 67 5.18 3.14 5.98
CA VAL A 67 6.43 3.68 5.45
C VAL A 67 6.19 4.94 4.61
N GLY A 68 7.17 5.84 4.62
CA GLY A 68 7.18 7.02 3.77
C GLY A 68 7.20 6.64 2.28
N GLY A 69 6.47 7.40 1.46
CA GLY A 69 6.51 7.30 0.00
C GLY A 69 6.85 8.66 -0.62
N CYS A 70 7.59 8.66 -1.73
CA CYS A 70 7.98 9.90 -2.43
C CYS A 70 6.85 10.54 -3.27
N ARG A 71 5.65 9.92 -3.30
CA ARG A 71 4.47 10.28 -4.13
C ARG A 71 4.73 10.21 -5.63
N LEU A 72 5.68 10.98 -6.15
CA LEU A 72 6.21 10.84 -7.51
C LEU A 72 7.16 9.64 -7.55
N MET A 73 6.72 8.54 -8.16
CA MET A 73 7.43 7.26 -8.17
C MET A 73 7.51 6.67 -9.57
N SER A 74 8.55 5.87 -9.81
CA SER A 74 8.68 5.08 -11.04
C SER A 74 7.89 3.78 -10.94
N THR A 75 7.58 3.17 -12.09
CA THR A 75 6.97 1.83 -12.14
C THR A 75 7.86 0.77 -11.51
N SER A 76 9.19 0.89 -11.62
CA SER A 76 10.13 -0.02 -10.94
C SER A 76 10.00 0.04 -9.42
N HIS A 77 9.73 1.23 -8.85
CA HIS A 77 9.51 1.36 -7.42
C HIS A 77 8.15 0.79 -6.98
N ILE A 78 7.11 0.94 -7.82
CA ILE A 78 5.81 0.29 -7.61
C ILE A 78 5.94 -1.23 -7.65
N ASN A 79 6.67 -1.79 -8.61
CA ASN A 79 6.91 -3.23 -8.68
C ASN A 79 7.65 -3.73 -7.43
N GLU A 80 8.64 -2.99 -6.92
CA GLU A 80 9.32 -3.35 -5.68
C GLU A 80 8.38 -3.29 -4.45
N ILE A 81 7.41 -2.37 -4.43
CA ILE A 81 6.35 -2.33 -3.42
C ILE A 81 5.47 -3.60 -3.52
N CYS A 82 5.08 -4.00 -4.73
CA CYS A 82 4.33 -5.23 -4.96
C CYS A 82 5.13 -6.48 -4.54
N ASP A 83 6.41 -6.56 -4.87
CA ASP A 83 7.27 -7.69 -4.49
C ASP A 83 7.33 -7.86 -2.95
N ILE A 84 7.32 -6.76 -2.19
CA ILE A 84 7.27 -6.79 -0.73
C ILE A 84 5.89 -7.27 -0.25
N ALA A 85 4.81 -6.79 -0.86
CA ALA A 85 3.46 -7.20 -0.53
C ALA A 85 3.24 -8.69 -0.82
N ASP A 86 3.70 -9.20 -1.97
CA ASP A 86 3.62 -10.63 -2.31
C ASP A 86 4.42 -11.48 -1.31
N LYS A 87 5.59 -11.01 -0.90
CA LYS A 87 6.48 -11.76 0.01
C LYS A 87 5.96 -11.82 1.45
N HIS A 88 5.33 -10.75 1.95
CA HIS A 88 5.02 -10.61 3.38
C HIS A 88 3.53 -10.45 3.69
N CYS A 89 2.72 -9.99 2.74
CA CYS A 89 1.36 -9.50 2.97
C CYS A 89 0.33 -10.16 2.03
N ASP A 90 0.64 -11.34 1.48
CA ASP A 90 -0.21 -12.10 0.55
C ASP A 90 -0.67 -11.29 -0.68
N GLY A 91 0.19 -10.38 -1.15
CA GLY A 91 -0.08 -9.50 -2.29
C GLY A 91 -0.92 -8.27 -1.96
N HIS A 92 -1.25 -8.03 -0.69
CA HIS A 92 -2.05 -6.88 -0.27
C HIS A 92 -1.19 -5.73 0.28
N LEU A 93 -1.55 -4.51 -0.12
CA LEU A 93 -1.02 -3.26 0.44
C LEU A 93 -2.05 -2.14 0.28
N ARG A 94 -1.81 -1.00 0.92
CA ARG A 94 -2.61 0.20 0.68
C ARG A 94 -1.77 1.47 0.72
N PHE A 95 -2.32 2.55 0.16
CA PHE A 95 -1.77 3.89 0.30
C PHE A 95 -2.62 4.72 1.26
N THR A 96 -1.97 5.59 2.03
CA THR A 96 -2.64 6.52 2.93
C THR A 96 -3.04 7.80 2.20
N THR A 97 -3.93 8.58 2.81
CA THR A 97 -4.33 9.92 2.33
C THR A 97 -3.18 10.95 2.32
N ARG A 98 -2.03 10.61 2.89
CA ARG A 98 -0.80 11.43 2.85
C ARG A 98 0.31 10.77 2.03
N ASN A 99 -0.05 9.90 1.10
CA ASN A 99 0.85 9.26 0.15
C ASN A 99 1.94 8.37 0.78
N ASN A 100 1.71 7.89 2.01
CA ASN A 100 2.51 6.81 2.60
C ASN A 100 1.99 5.46 2.10
N ILE A 101 2.84 4.44 2.24
CA ILE A 101 2.48 3.05 1.93
C ILE A 101 2.28 2.31 3.25
N GLU A 102 1.31 1.40 3.28
CA GLU A 102 1.04 0.54 4.42
C GLU A 102 1.00 -0.92 3.97
N PHE A 103 1.81 -1.72 4.65
CA PHE A 103 1.86 -3.17 4.55
C PHE A 103 1.16 -3.77 5.77
N MET A 104 0.37 -4.81 5.58
CA MET A 104 -0.46 -5.39 6.63
C MET A 104 -0.20 -6.89 6.77
N VAL A 105 0.02 -7.34 7.99
CA VAL A 105 0.21 -8.76 8.34
C VAL A 105 -0.74 -9.15 9.45
N ASP A 106 -1.19 -10.40 9.44
CA ASP A 106 -2.21 -10.94 10.34
C ASP A 106 -1.67 -11.52 11.66
N SER A 107 -0.35 -11.48 11.86
CA SER A 107 0.27 -11.97 13.09
C SER A 107 1.50 -11.16 13.51
N LYS A 108 1.73 -11.09 14.83
CA LYS A 108 2.81 -10.29 15.43
C LYS A 108 4.21 -10.73 15.02
N ASP A 109 4.41 -12.04 14.86
CA ASP A 109 5.69 -12.65 14.48
C ASP A 109 6.13 -12.29 13.05
N LYS A 110 5.21 -11.89 12.18
CA LYS A 110 5.50 -11.42 10.81
C LYS A 110 5.95 -9.95 10.74
N VAL A 111 5.71 -9.16 11.79
CA VAL A 111 6.01 -7.72 11.80
C VAL A 111 7.52 -7.46 11.69
N GLU A 112 8.32 -8.16 12.50
CA GLU A 112 9.76 -7.93 12.55
C GLU A 112 10.50 -8.36 11.26
N PRO A 113 10.18 -9.52 10.64
CA PRO A 113 10.67 -9.86 9.30
C PRO A 113 10.36 -8.78 8.24
N LEU A 114 9.14 -8.25 8.22
CA LEU A 114 8.73 -7.20 7.30
C LEU A 114 9.51 -5.90 7.54
N LYS A 115 9.61 -5.44 8.79
CA LYS A 115 10.37 -4.24 9.14
C LYS A 115 11.84 -4.33 8.71
N ASN A 116 12.47 -5.48 8.94
CA ASN A 116 13.87 -5.71 8.58
C ASN A 116 14.09 -5.65 7.06
N ASP A 117 13.18 -6.25 6.28
CA ASP A 117 13.22 -6.15 4.82
C ASP A 117 13.07 -4.69 4.36
N LEU A 118 12.08 -3.96 4.87
CA LEU A 118 11.85 -2.54 4.56
C LEU A 118 13.07 -1.67 4.91
N ALA A 119 13.64 -1.84 6.11
CA ALA A 119 14.77 -1.05 6.60
C ALA A 119 16.08 -1.30 5.81
N SER A 120 16.22 -2.49 5.22
CA SER A 120 17.40 -2.86 4.43
C SER A 120 17.46 -2.15 3.07
N ARG A 121 16.35 -1.58 2.60
CA ARG A 121 16.19 -1.09 1.22
C ARG A 121 16.56 0.38 1.09
N LYS A 122 17.63 0.65 0.32
CA LYS A 122 18.13 1.99 0.02
C LYS A 122 18.31 2.21 -1.48
N PHE A 123 18.18 3.46 -1.91
CA PHE A 123 18.63 3.85 -3.25
C PHE A 123 20.16 3.93 -3.30
N PRO A 124 20.79 3.86 -4.50
CA PRO A 124 22.24 4.02 -4.65
C PRO A 124 22.80 5.32 -4.03
N GLY A 125 21.99 6.38 -3.93
CA GLY A 125 22.35 7.65 -3.28
C GLY A 125 22.21 7.66 -1.75
N GLY A 126 21.89 6.53 -1.12
CA GLY A 126 21.85 6.38 0.34
C GLY A 126 20.52 6.69 1.03
N SER A 127 19.55 7.29 0.32
CA SER A 127 18.21 7.50 0.86
C SER A 127 17.48 6.17 1.07
N PHE A 128 16.69 6.09 2.15
CA PHE A 128 15.81 4.95 2.40
C PHE A 128 14.70 4.90 1.36
N LYS A 129 14.42 3.70 0.83
CA LYS A 129 13.28 3.48 -0.07
C LYS A 129 11.96 3.48 0.71
N PHE A 130 11.97 2.88 1.91
CA PHE A 130 10.77 2.66 2.71
C PHE A 130 11.00 3.02 4.19
N PRO A 131 11.24 4.30 4.53
CA PRO A 131 11.46 4.71 5.91
C PRO A 131 10.21 4.48 6.77
N ILE A 132 10.31 3.65 7.80
CA ILE A 132 9.20 3.31 8.70
C ILE A 132 8.88 4.50 9.61
N GLY A 133 7.59 4.86 9.75
CA GLY A 133 7.17 5.96 10.62
C GLY A 133 5.81 6.59 10.29
N GLY A 134 5.61 7.83 10.73
CA GLY A 134 4.43 8.63 10.40
C GLY A 134 3.14 8.23 11.13
N THR A 135 3.26 7.62 12.32
CA THR A 135 2.16 7.35 13.27
C THR A 135 2.30 8.24 14.51
N GLY A 136 1.19 8.46 15.23
CA GLY A 136 1.19 9.22 16.49
C GLY A 136 1.50 10.71 16.33
N ALA A 137 1.97 11.32 17.42
CA ALA A 137 2.31 12.74 17.49
C ALA A 137 3.71 13.04 16.92
N GLY A 138 3.92 12.71 15.64
CA GLY A 138 5.12 13.02 14.88
C GLY A 138 4.83 13.85 13.63
N ILE A 139 5.87 14.07 12.81
CA ILE A 139 5.69 14.66 11.48
C ILE A 139 5.56 13.53 10.47
N THR A 140 4.38 13.39 9.90
CA THR A 140 4.13 12.49 8.77
C THR A 140 4.43 13.21 7.45
N ASN A 141 4.21 12.52 6.34
CA ASN A 141 4.55 12.99 5.00
C ASN A 141 3.82 14.29 4.63
N ILE A 142 4.38 15.03 3.68
CA ILE A 142 3.89 16.34 3.24
C ILE A 142 3.00 16.14 2.01
N VAL A 143 1.78 16.67 2.06
CA VAL A 143 0.92 16.76 0.88
C VAL A 143 1.46 17.87 -0.02
N HIS A 144 1.69 17.59 -1.30
CA HIS A 144 2.33 18.52 -2.23
C HIS A 144 1.78 18.41 -3.66
N THR A 145 2.13 19.37 -4.51
CA THR A 145 1.65 19.53 -5.90
C THR A 145 2.75 19.22 -6.92
N GLN A 146 2.56 19.64 -8.18
CA GLN A 146 3.45 19.35 -9.31
C GLN A 146 4.72 20.21 -9.38
N GLY A 147 4.71 21.38 -8.76
CA GLY A 147 5.77 22.39 -8.76
C GLY A 147 5.27 23.66 -8.07
#